data_AF-A0AAW5QTP2-F1
#
_entry.id   AF-A0AAW5QTP2-F1
#
_cell.length_a   1.000
_cell.length_b   1.000
_cell.length_c   1.000
_cell.angle_alpha   90.00
_cell.angle_beta   90.00
_cell.angle_gamma   90.00
#
_symmetry.space_group_name_H-M   'P 1'
#
loop_
_entity.id
_entity.type
_entity.pdbx_description
1 polymer ?
#
loop_
_entity_poly.entity_id
_entity_poly.type
_entity_poly.pdbx_seq_one_letter_code
_entity_poly.pdbx_strand_id
1 'polypeptide(L)'
;MTSSETAPAGKAGAQGKTSDGGGAGKGPWTVNADGTITVPLSRPLDTHGGPVRELKLREPGADLYFKYGPPMDVELTGYDDNDNPIGRKVIRHGVIGKYIAACSGLDELVLEGLAIRDVIVVGNAVGEFLNDAGN
;
A
#
# COMPACT_ATOMS: atom_id res chain seq x y z
N MET A 1 15.16 -34.24 48.52
CA MET A 1 13.86 -34.45 47.86
C MET A 1 13.65 -33.30 46.89
N THR A 2 14.00 -33.48 45.63
CA THR A 2 13.68 -32.52 44.56
C THR A 2 12.82 -33.26 43.56
N SER A 3 11.50 -33.03 43.67
CA SER A 3 10.51 -33.58 42.76
C SER A 3 10.62 -32.91 41.40
N SER A 4 10.55 -33.75 40.37
CA SER A 4 10.34 -33.39 38.97
C SER A 4 9.02 -32.65 38.77
N GLU A 5 8.96 -31.71 37.83
CA GLU A 5 7.73 -31.45 37.08
C GLU A 5 8.06 -31.09 35.63
N THR A 6 7.35 -31.76 34.72
CA THR A 6 7.55 -31.82 33.28
C THR A 6 6.36 -31.15 32.60
N ALA A 7 6.61 -30.08 31.81
CA ALA A 7 5.90 -29.56 30.61
C ALA A 7 4.35 -29.31 30.65
N PRO A 8 3.76 -28.44 29.80
CA PRO A 8 3.65 -28.74 28.37
C PRO A 8 3.78 -27.55 27.39
N ALA A 9 4.05 -27.94 26.14
CA ALA A 9 3.93 -27.16 24.91
C ALA A 9 2.51 -26.59 24.72
N GLY A 10 2.40 -25.39 24.13
CA GLY A 10 1.13 -24.72 23.90
C GLY A 10 1.12 -23.76 22.72
N LYS A 11 1.02 -24.32 21.51
CA LYS A 11 0.33 -23.80 20.30
C LYS A 11 0.86 -22.49 19.68
N ALA A 12 1.73 -22.69 18.69
CA ALA A 12 1.70 -21.89 17.47
C ALA A 12 0.35 -22.11 16.75
N GLY A 13 -0.35 -21.00 16.49
CA GLY A 13 -1.62 -20.91 15.76
C GLY A 13 -2.13 -19.48 15.98
N ALA A 14 -2.35 -18.66 14.97
CA ALA A 14 -3.13 -18.97 13.79
C ALA A 14 -2.54 -18.35 12.52
N GLN A 15 -2.44 -19.18 11.48
CA GLN A 15 -2.43 -18.74 10.09
C GLN A 15 -3.71 -17.93 9.84
N GLY A 16 -3.54 -16.61 9.76
CA GLY A 16 -4.56 -15.70 9.25
C GLY A 16 -4.71 -15.91 7.75
N LYS A 17 -5.79 -16.63 7.41
CA LYS A 17 -6.36 -16.90 6.08
C LYS A 17 -6.10 -15.74 5.09
N THR A 18 -5.26 -15.99 4.09
CA THR A 18 -5.11 -15.11 2.92
C THR A 18 -6.36 -15.25 2.06
N SER A 19 -7.15 -14.19 1.98
CA SER A 19 -8.19 -14.06 0.95
C SER A 19 -7.50 -13.78 -0.38
N ASP A 20 -7.44 -14.82 -1.21
CA ASP A 20 -7.04 -14.74 -2.61
C ASP A 20 -8.13 -14.01 -3.42
N GLY A 21 -7.85 -12.77 -3.79
CA GLY A 21 -8.52 -12.02 -4.86
C GLY A 21 -7.43 -11.39 -5.72
N GLY A 22 -7.32 -11.82 -6.97
CA GLY A 22 -6.17 -11.53 -7.82
C GLY A 22 -6.04 -10.05 -8.20
N GLY A 23 -4.80 -9.52 -8.18
CA GLY A 23 -4.48 -8.38 -9.05
C GLY A 23 -3.36 -7.40 -8.71
N ALA A 24 -2.67 -7.48 -7.57
CA ALA A 24 -1.37 -6.82 -7.36
C ALA A 24 -0.66 -7.55 -6.21
N GLY A 25 0.57 -8.01 -6.42
CA GLY A 25 1.25 -8.81 -5.40
C GLY A 25 1.26 -8.09 -4.06
N LYS A 26 0.72 -8.73 -3.00
CA LYS A 26 0.77 -8.25 -1.62
C LYS A 26 2.18 -7.72 -1.35
N GLY A 27 2.35 -6.40 -1.37
CA GLY A 27 3.63 -5.82 -1.04
C GLY A 27 3.90 -5.95 0.46
N PRO A 28 5.01 -5.39 0.95
CA PRO A 28 5.41 -5.54 2.35
C PRO A 28 4.53 -4.77 3.35
N TRP A 29 3.32 -4.35 2.95
CA TRP A 29 2.40 -3.57 3.77
C TRP A 29 1.31 -4.42 4.42
N THR A 30 0.74 -3.88 5.48
CA THR A 30 -0.36 -4.51 6.24
C THR A 30 -1.61 -3.66 6.12
N VAL A 31 -2.72 -4.27 5.73
CA VAL A 31 -4.06 -3.65 5.82
C VAL A 31 -4.59 -3.89 7.23
N ASN A 32 -4.89 -2.80 7.94
CA ASN A 32 -5.35 -2.82 9.31
C ASN A 32 -6.88 -2.91 9.39
N ALA A 33 -7.41 -3.38 10.52
CA ALA A 33 -8.85 -3.50 10.74
C ALA A 33 -9.58 -2.14 10.78
N ASP A 34 -8.86 -1.04 11.01
CA ASP A 34 -9.39 0.34 10.98
C ASP A 34 -9.43 0.93 9.56
N GLY A 35 -9.17 0.11 8.53
CA GLY A 35 -9.14 0.54 7.14
C GLY A 35 -7.88 1.29 6.73
N THR A 36 -6.88 1.42 7.59
CA THR A 36 -5.59 2.04 7.22
C THR A 36 -4.60 1.02 6.69
N ILE A 37 -3.59 1.47 5.94
CA ILE A 37 -2.50 0.62 5.45
C ILE A 37 -1.18 1.07 6.07
N THR A 38 -0.47 0.15 6.72
CA THR A 38 0.88 0.42 7.26
C THR A 38 1.94 -0.07 6.28
N VAL A 39 2.80 0.82 5.84
CA VAL A 39 3.90 0.53 4.91
C VAL A 39 5.24 0.69 5.63
N PRO A 40 6.03 -0.38 5.82
CA PRO A 40 7.38 -0.25 6.38
C PRO A 40 8.32 0.42 5.39
N LEU A 41 9.20 1.29 5.90
CA LEU A 41 10.21 1.99 5.13
C LEU A 41 11.56 1.27 5.21
N SER A 42 12.29 1.26 4.09
CA SER A 42 13.62 0.67 4.02
C SER A 42 14.67 1.42 4.85
N ARG A 43 14.45 2.71 5.08
CA ARG A 43 15.26 3.60 5.93
C ARG A 43 14.36 4.57 6.70
N PRO A 44 14.81 5.12 7.83
CA PRO A 44 14.05 6.17 8.51
C PRO A 44 13.81 7.38 7.60
N LEU A 45 12.62 7.94 7.69
CA LEU A 45 12.24 9.20 7.07
C LEU A 45 12.19 10.28 8.16
N ASP A 46 12.97 11.34 8.01
CA ASP A 46 12.97 12.43 8.98
C ASP A 46 11.75 13.33 8.77
N THR A 47 10.92 13.45 9.81
CA THR A 47 9.75 14.33 9.84
C THR A 47 9.93 15.43 10.87
N HIS A 48 9.02 16.41 10.90
CA HIS A 48 9.00 17.42 11.96
C HIS A 48 8.84 16.84 13.38
N GLY A 49 8.23 15.65 13.50
CA GLY A 49 8.06 14.92 14.76
C GLY A 49 9.21 13.96 15.09
N GLY A 50 10.25 13.90 14.25
CA GLY A 50 11.35 12.94 14.36
C GLY A 50 11.33 11.85 13.29
N PRO A 51 12.29 10.91 13.33
CA PRO A 51 12.43 9.86 12.33
C PRO A 51 11.30 8.82 12.45
N VAL A 52 10.65 8.51 11.33
CA VAL A 52 9.65 7.43 11.24
C VAL A 52 10.17 6.27 10.39
N ARG A 53 9.77 5.04 10.71
CA ARG A 53 10.18 3.82 9.99
C ARG A 53 9.03 3.17 9.22
N GLU A 54 7.85 3.73 9.31
CA GLU A 54 6.65 3.25 8.64
C GLU A 54 5.74 4.44 8.32
N LEU A 55 4.97 4.32 7.24
CA LEU A 55 3.90 5.24 6.92
C LEU A 55 2.57 4.57 7.22
N LYS A 56 1.71 5.27 7.97
CA LYS A 56 0.31 4.88 8.16
C LYS A 56 -0.54 5.67 7.16
N LEU A 57 -1.03 4.98 6.14
CA LEU A 57 -1.85 5.54 5.06
C LEU A 57 -3.32 5.40 5.40
N ARG A 58 -4.09 6.47 5.21
CA ARG A 58 -5.55 6.48 5.27
C ARG A 58 -6.13 6.47 3.87
N GLU A 59 -7.39 6.05 3.76
CA GLU A 59 -8.14 6.11 2.52
C GLU A 59 -8.15 7.56 1.96
N PRO A 60 -7.85 7.75 0.66
CA PRO A 60 -7.90 9.06 0.05
C PRO A 60 -9.34 9.59 -0.02
N GLY A 61 -9.52 10.89 0.21
CA GLY A 61 -10.81 11.54 -0.04
C GLY A 61 -11.14 11.61 -1.53
N ALA A 62 -12.43 11.58 -1.87
CA ALA A 62 -12.91 11.71 -3.24
C ALA A 62 -12.52 13.05 -3.89
N ASP A 63 -12.25 14.09 -3.09
CA ASP A 63 -11.78 15.40 -3.55
C ASP A 63 -10.47 15.32 -4.33
N LEU A 64 -9.56 14.40 -3.97
CA LEU A 64 -8.31 14.18 -4.69
C LEU A 64 -8.56 13.68 -6.12
N TYR A 65 -9.55 12.82 -6.28
CA TYR A 65 -9.92 12.28 -7.60
C TYR A 65 -10.44 13.39 -8.51
N PHE A 66 -11.33 14.25 -8.01
CA PHE A 66 -11.84 15.36 -8.81
C PHE A 66 -10.80 16.44 -9.07
N LYS A 67 -9.87 16.66 -8.14
CA LYS A 67 -8.85 17.71 -8.26
C LYS A 67 -7.68 17.32 -9.16
N TYR A 68 -7.24 16.06 -9.09
CA TYR A 68 -6.01 15.61 -9.76
C TYR A 68 -6.24 14.48 -10.78
N GLY A 69 -7.42 13.89 -10.81
CA GLY A 69 -7.73 12.71 -11.61
C GLY A 69 -7.22 11.41 -11.00
N PRO A 70 -7.43 10.27 -11.67
CA PRO A 70 -6.95 8.98 -11.21
C PRO A 70 -5.41 8.89 -11.26
N PRO A 71 -4.75 8.36 -10.21
CA PRO A 71 -3.28 8.19 -10.22
C PRO A 71 -2.83 7.04 -11.14
N MET A 72 -3.73 6.11 -11.45
CA MET A 72 -3.51 4.98 -12.35
C MET A 72 -4.65 4.89 -13.36
N ASP A 73 -4.31 4.61 -14.60
CA ASP A 73 -5.26 4.52 -15.71
C ASP A 73 -4.93 3.31 -16.58
N VAL A 74 -5.90 2.81 -17.34
CA VAL A 74 -5.70 1.75 -18.33
C VAL A 74 -6.04 2.31 -19.69
N GLU A 75 -5.01 2.56 -20.50
CA GLU A 75 -5.20 2.97 -21.88
C GLU A 75 -5.36 1.72 -22.75
N LEU A 76 -6.47 1.63 -23.48
CA LEU A 76 -6.66 0.58 -24.48
C LEU A 76 -5.66 0.81 -25.63
N THR A 77 -4.75 -0.14 -25.84
CA THR A 77 -3.72 -0.05 -26.88
C THR A 77 -4.01 -0.91 -28.10
N GLY A 78 -5.03 -1.77 -28.04
CA GLY A 78 -5.47 -2.57 -29.19
C GLY A 78 -6.29 -3.78 -28.78
N TYR A 79 -6.36 -4.75 -29.68
CA TYR A 79 -6.98 -6.06 -29.46
C TYR A 79 -5.98 -7.16 -29.82
N ASP A 80 -6.03 -8.30 -29.12
CA ASP A 80 -5.27 -9.50 -29.49
C ASP A 80 -5.96 -10.25 -30.65
N ASP A 81 -5.34 -11.34 -31.12
CA ASP A 81 -5.86 -12.15 -32.24
C ASP A 81 -7.22 -12.82 -31.94
N ASN A 82 -7.69 -12.78 -30.69
CA ASN A 82 -8.99 -13.30 -30.25
C ASN A 82 -9.98 -12.17 -29.91
N ASP A 83 -9.74 -10.94 -30.38
CA ASP A 83 -10.54 -9.74 -30.08
C ASP A 83 -10.62 -9.39 -28.58
N ASN A 84 -9.66 -9.82 -27.76
CA ASN A 84 -9.58 -9.35 -26.37
C ASN A 84 -8.90 -7.98 -26.30
N PRO A 85 -9.44 -7.02 -25.53
CA PRO A 85 -8.80 -5.71 -25.37
C PRO A 85 -7.43 -5.84 -24.68
N ILE A 86 -6.40 -5.31 -25.32
CA ILE A 86 -5.06 -5.15 -24.74
C ILE A 86 -4.96 -3.73 -24.20
N GLY A 87 -4.64 -3.61 -22.91
CA GLY A 87 -4.43 -2.33 -22.24
C GLY A 87 -3.00 -2.14 -21.74
N ARG A 88 -2.54 -0.89 -21.75
CA ARG A 88 -1.33 -0.47 -21.04
C ARG A 88 -1.72 0.27 -19.76
N LYS A 89 -1.14 -0.16 -18.64
CA LYS A 89 -1.24 0.58 -17.38
C LYS A 89 -0.40 1.85 -17.46
N VAL A 90 -1.04 2.99 -17.21
CA VAL A 90 -0.41 4.31 -17.12
C VAL A 90 -0.40 4.75 -15.67
N ILE A 91 0.79 5.05 -15.15
CA ILE A 91 0.97 5.55 -13.77
C ILE A 91 1.35 7.02 -13.85
N ARG A 92 0.48 7.89 -13.31
CA ARG A 92 0.69 9.34 -13.28
C ARG A 92 1.46 9.70 -12.01
N HIS A 93 2.79 9.57 -12.06
CA HIS A 93 3.67 9.78 -10.89
C HIS A 93 3.49 11.14 -10.20
N GLY A 94 3.18 12.21 -10.94
CA GLY A 94 2.87 13.51 -10.33
C GLY A 94 1.59 13.49 -9.49
N VAL A 95 0.59 12.70 -9.89
CA VAL A 95 -0.68 12.52 -9.17
C VAL A 95 -0.50 11.56 -7.99
N ILE A 96 0.27 10.49 -8.16
CA ILE A 96 0.51 9.53 -7.08
C ILE A 96 1.17 10.20 -5.87
N GLY A 97 2.11 11.13 -6.09
CA GLY A 97 2.71 11.92 -5.01
C GLY A 97 1.68 12.72 -4.20
N LYS A 98 0.69 13.33 -4.87
CA LYS A 98 -0.41 14.06 -4.19
C LYS A 98 -1.26 13.14 -3.33
N TYR A 99 -1.56 11.94 -3.83
CA TYR A 99 -2.29 10.94 -3.08
C TYR A 99 -1.48 10.45 -1.87
N ILE A 100 -0.19 10.15 -2.03
CA ILE A 100 0.67 9.70 -0.93
C ILE A 100 0.72 10.76 0.20
N ALA A 101 0.88 12.04 -0.14
CA ALA A 101 0.86 13.14 0.82
C ALA A 101 -0.46 13.17 1.61
N ALA A 102 -1.59 13.16 0.90
CA ALA A 102 -2.91 13.19 1.53
C ALA A 102 -3.20 11.96 2.40
N CYS A 103 -2.83 10.77 1.93
CA CYS A 103 -3.06 9.51 2.65
C CYS A 103 -2.18 9.39 3.91
N SER A 104 -0.92 9.84 3.84
CA SER A 104 0.03 9.76 4.97
C SER A 104 -0.12 10.91 5.98
N GLY A 105 -0.72 12.02 5.56
CA GLY A 105 -0.76 13.26 6.35
C GLY A 105 0.59 13.97 6.45
N LEU A 106 1.57 13.58 5.62
CA LEU A 106 2.88 14.22 5.55
C LEU A 106 2.93 15.22 4.39
N ASP A 107 3.69 16.29 4.57
CA ASP A 107 3.96 17.26 3.51
C ASP A 107 4.80 16.63 2.38
N GLU A 108 4.57 17.09 1.14
CA GLU A 108 5.31 16.59 -0.03
C GLU A 108 6.83 16.76 0.12
N LEU A 109 7.28 17.86 0.73
CA LEU A 109 8.70 18.12 1.00
C LEU A 109 9.32 17.07 1.93
N VAL A 110 8.54 16.57 2.91
CA VAL A 110 9.01 15.47 3.78
C VAL A 110 9.13 14.19 2.95
N LEU A 111 8.15 13.93 2.07
CA LEU A 111 8.14 12.73 1.23
C LEU A 111 9.26 12.70 0.18
N GLU A 112 9.85 13.84 -0.19
CA GLU A 112 11.08 13.88 -1.01
C GLU A 112 12.26 13.14 -0.36
N GLY A 113 12.23 12.96 0.96
CA GLY A 113 13.20 12.17 1.71
C GLY A 113 13.08 10.65 1.52
N LEU A 114 11.99 10.16 0.91
CA LEU A 114 11.80 8.72 0.69
C LEU A 114 12.85 8.15 -0.26
N ALA A 115 13.25 6.90 -0.01
CA ALA A 115 13.99 6.16 -1.04
C ALA A 115 13.05 5.88 -2.22
N ILE A 116 13.57 5.91 -3.46
CA ILE A 116 12.78 5.63 -4.68
C ILE A 116 12.04 4.29 -4.57
N ARG A 117 12.69 3.28 -3.97
CA ARG A 117 12.05 1.97 -3.72
C ARG A 117 10.81 2.11 -2.84
N ASP A 118 10.90 2.89 -1.77
CA ASP A 118 9.79 3.11 -0.84
C ASP A 118 8.68 3.93 -1.52
N VAL A 119 9.00 4.89 -2.39
CA VAL A 119 7.98 5.62 -3.19
C VAL A 119 7.14 4.67 -4.03
N ILE A 120 7.77 3.69 -4.71
CA ILE A 120 7.05 2.71 -5.52
C ILE A 120 6.17 1.81 -4.65
N VAL A 121 6.70 1.35 -3.51
CA VAL A 121 5.95 0.48 -2.58
C VAL A 121 4.74 1.22 -1.99
N VAL A 122 4.94 2.46 -1.54
CA VAL A 122 3.89 3.30 -0.97
C VAL A 122 2.85 3.67 -2.04
N GLY A 123 3.28 3.97 -3.27
CA GLY A 123 2.37 4.21 -4.38
C GLY A 123 1.48 3.00 -4.72
N ASN A 124 2.05 1.79 -4.69
CA ASN A 124 1.25 0.57 -4.85
C ASN A 124 0.28 0.35 -3.68
N ALA A 125 0.70 0.63 -2.45
CA ALA A 125 -0.18 0.56 -1.28
C ALA A 125 -1.36 1.54 -1.37
N VAL A 126 -1.16 2.75 -1.89
CA VAL A 126 -2.26 3.68 -2.21
C VAL A 126 -3.20 3.08 -3.26
N GLY A 127 -2.67 2.34 -4.23
CA GLY A 127 -3.45 1.64 -5.24
C GLY A 127 -4.44 0.62 -4.67
N GLU A 128 -4.15 0.02 -3.51
CA GLU A 128 -5.06 -0.94 -2.86
C GLU A 128 -6.40 -0.27 -2.50
N PHE A 129 -6.39 0.97 -2.00
CA PHE A 129 -7.63 1.72 -1.73
C PHE A 129 -8.49 1.90 -2.97
N LEU A 130 -7.86 2.03 -4.14
CA LEU A 130 -8.56 2.30 -5.39
C LEU A 130 -9.03 1.02 -6.09
N ASN A 131 -8.30 -0.09 -5.91
CA ASN A 131 -8.67 -1.38 -6.48
C ASN A 131 -9.83 -2.02 -5.71
N ASP A 132 -9.86 -1.89 -4.38
CA ASP A 132 -10.95 -2.44 -3.54
C ASP A 132 -12.29 -1.72 -3.74
N ALA A 133 -12.30 -0.48 -4.27
CA ALA A 133 -13.53 0.24 -4.60
C ALA A 133 -14.29 -0.34 -5.83
N GLY A 134 -13.68 -1.28 -6.56
CA GLY A 134 -14.24 -1.92 -7.76
C GLY A 134 -14.74 -3.35 -7.58
N ASN A 135 -14.70 -3.90 -6.36
CA ASN A 135 -15.11 -5.28 -6.02
C ASN A 135 -16.32 -5.28 -5.07
#